data_AF-A0A7H0EZP3-F1
#
_entry.id   AF-A0A7H0EZP3-F1
#
_cell.length_a   1.000
_cell.length_b   1.000
_cell.length_c   1.000
_cell.angle_alpha   90.00
_cell.angle_beta   90.00
_cell.angle_gamma   90.00
#
_symmetry.space_group_name_H-M   'P 1'
#
loop_
_entity.id
_entity.type
_entity.pdbx_description
1 polymer ?
#
loop_
_entity_poly.entity_id
_entity_poly.type
_entity_poly.pdbx_seq_one_letter_code
_entity_poly.pdbx_strand_id
1 'polypeptide(L)'
;MWQRMINALTKWLTKIKNLLFKNKPPAEKKERPKVSEYTATKGPESSSEPPSSKPPNKKKVRDPFANARGQNILFTKGVLFEDPQPEINSLQKKVLEILFSVFNLSIKEDDIYVAYFPSRLLYYIEKQDSFSAFRRFLNDIGRTPDEVFKNPKIATFTKEIILGLYEADINCWDTGISTEPLYQHLRETAANVDYNLESFINLLSRIEKLAILIHQLQRIAGQIPFDSFRKFSQTVNSSLKSWHTLSDTTFDQWTNSLNDYKSQFRDYQYFSEVIDQNCFRLRSTMAVIPQEIINVIENLLEEVEQLKQKLKIGSISINEGLGELGTLASEIKGFVDEVLHRNQETNSSRKEDFAYTSNTLSLDQAFRLLNLTRETISMKLLKTARNKCARDHHPDMGGDVNMMKRINEAYEILKDYLENRHT
;
A
#
# COMPACT_ATOMS: atom_id res chain seq x y z
N MET A 1 -9.74 -31.26 37.42
CA MET A 1 -10.30 -31.44 36.05
C MET A 1 -9.50 -30.61 35.04
N TRP A 2 -9.31 -29.31 35.28
CA TRP A 2 -8.44 -28.43 34.49
C TRP A 2 -7.02 -28.98 34.27
N GLN A 3 -6.32 -29.51 35.28
CA GLN A 3 -4.97 -30.09 35.10
C GLN A 3 -4.90 -31.24 34.09
N ARG A 4 -5.91 -32.12 34.07
CA ARG A 4 -5.97 -33.24 33.12
C ARG A 4 -6.25 -32.76 31.70
N MET A 5 -7.05 -31.70 31.58
CA MET A 5 -7.38 -31.03 30.32
C MET A 5 -6.18 -30.29 29.74
N ILE A 6 -5.45 -29.57 30.59
CA ILE A 6 -4.19 -28.91 30.25
C ILE A 6 -3.17 -29.94 29.78
N ASN A 7 -2.96 -31.03 30.52
CA ASN A 7 -2.02 -32.09 30.11
C ASN A 7 -2.37 -32.73 28.76
N ALA A 8 -3.67 -32.82 28.42
CA ALA A 8 -4.11 -33.31 27.12
C ALA A 8 -3.84 -32.30 25.99
N LEU A 9 -4.09 -31.01 26.24
CA LEU A 9 -3.83 -29.92 25.28
C LEU A 9 -2.33 -29.71 25.07
N THR A 10 -1.52 -29.73 26.14
CA THR A 10 -0.05 -29.67 26.05
C THR A 10 0.49 -30.86 25.28
N LYS A 11 0.01 -32.09 25.54
CA LYS A 11 0.40 -33.27 24.74
C LYS A 11 0.02 -33.15 23.27
N TRP A 12 -1.15 -32.60 22.97
CA TRP A 12 -1.62 -32.38 21.61
C TRP A 12 -0.74 -31.34 20.88
N LEU A 13 -0.42 -30.23 21.53
CA LEU A 13 0.54 -29.22 21.03
C LEU A 13 1.95 -29.79 20.84
N THR A 14 2.48 -30.57 21.78
CA THR A 14 3.77 -31.26 21.61
C THR A 14 3.74 -32.23 20.44
N LYS A 15 2.61 -32.90 20.21
CA LYS A 15 2.44 -33.84 19.08
C LYS A 15 2.40 -33.10 17.74
N ILE A 16 1.75 -31.94 17.67
CA ILE A 16 1.72 -31.08 16.48
C ILE A 16 3.11 -30.51 16.19
N LYS A 17 3.78 -29.92 17.20
CA LYS A 17 5.16 -29.42 17.08
C LYS A 17 6.12 -30.52 16.59
N ASN A 18 6.04 -31.73 17.13
CA ASN A 18 6.88 -32.86 16.72
C ASN A 18 6.58 -33.39 15.30
N LEU A 19 5.38 -33.17 14.77
CA LEU A 19 5.05 -33.53 13.39
C LEU A 19 5.58 -32.49 12.40
N LEU A 20 5.68 -31.22 12.80
CA LEU A 20 6.13 -30.12 11.95
C LEU A 20 7.66 -29.96 11.93
N PHE A 21 8.33 -30.11 13.08
CA PHE A 21 9.79 -29.98 13.19
C PHE A 21 10.58 -31.26 12.83
N LYS A 22 9.91 -32.33 12.39
CA LYS A 22 10.56 -33.57 11.91
C LYS A 22 11.10 -33.50 10.48
N ASN A 23 10.87 -32.42 9.74
CA ASN A 23 11.41 -32.22 8.39
C ASN A 23 12.69 -31.36 8.37
N LYS A 24 13.57 -31.51 9.37
CA LYS A 24 14.96 -31.07 9.24
C LYS A 24 15.77 -32.26 8.72
N PRO A 25 16.25 -32.28 7.46
CA PRO A 25 17.08 -33.39 7.00
C PRO A 25 18.40 -33.37 7.79
N PRO A 26 18.97 -34.55 8.14
CA PRO A 26 20.29 -34.60 8.74
C PRO A 26 21.34 -34.15 7.73
N ALA A 27 22.32 -33.40 8.20
CA ALA A 27 23.49 -33.03 7.43
C ALA A 27 24.31 -34.28 7.09
N GLU A 28 24.47 -34.63 5.81
CA GLU A 28 25.56 -35.51 5.37
C GLU A 28 26.17 -35.08 4.03
N LYS A 29 27.45 -34.70 4.15
CA LYS A 29 28.64 -35.04 3.36
C LYS A 29 28.63 -34.89 1.83
N LYS A 30 29.64 -34.13 1.39
CA LYS A 30 30.18 -33.99 0.04
C LYS A 30 30.25 -35.31 -0.74
N GLU A 31 29.73 -35.32 -1.96
CA GLU A 31 30.39 -35.92 -3.12
C GLU A 31 29.78 -35.40 -4.45
N ARG A 32 30.66 -34.99 -5.36
CA ARG A 32 30.49 -34.86 -6.81
C ARG A 32 31.78 -35.42 -7.43
N PRO A 33 31.86 -35.77 -8.73
CA PRO A 33 30.84 -35.73 -9.79
C PRO A 33 30.76 -37.04 -10.61
N LYS A 34 29.80 -37.13 -11.56
CA LYS A 34 30.03 -37.87 -12.82
C LYS A 34 29.19 -37.30 -13.98
N VAL A 35 29.86 -37.23 -15.12
CA VAL A 35 29.45 -36.77 -16.45
C VAL A 35 29.13 -38.00 -17.32
N SER A 36 28.18 -37.86 -18.27
CA SER A 36 28.04 -38.52 -19.59
C SER A 36 26.59 -38.95 -19.86
N GLU A 37 26.00 -39.01 -21.06
CA GLU A 37 26.26 -38.58 -22.44
C GLU A 37 24.92 -38.83 -23.18
N TYR A 38 24.68 -38.05 -24.22
CA TYR A 38 23.83 -38.23 -25.42
C TYR A 38 22.96 -39.49 -25.59
N THR A 39 21.72 -39.30 -26.09
CA THR A 39 21.34 -39.70 -27.48
C THR A 39 19.92 -39.26 -27.87
N ALA A 40 19.79 -38.95 -29.16
CA ALA A 40 18.60 -38.56 -29.94
C ALA A 40 17.56 -39.72 -30.03
N THR A 41 16.31 -39.60 -30.51
CA THR A 41 15.88 -39.08 -31.83
C THR A 41 14.34 -39.16 -31.97
N LYS A 42 13.79 -38.33 -32.88
CA LYS A 42 12.58 -38.51 -33.72
C LYS A 42 11.17 -38.26 -33.15
N GLY A 43 10.52 -37.22 -33.72
CA GLY A 43 9.07 -37.18 -33.96
C GLY A 43 8.66 -38.04 -35.17
N PRO A 44 7.37 -38.06 -35.55
CA PRO A 44 6.93 -37.18 -36.65
C PRO A 44 5.53 -36.54 -36.48
N GLU A 45 5.34 -35.42 -37.22
CA GLU A 45 4.18 -34.97 -38.02
C GLU A 45 2.73 -35.17 -37.50
N SER A 46 1.71 -34.35 -37.80
CA SER A 46 1.44 -33.09 -38.50
C SER A 46 -0.10 -32.97 -38.45
N SER A 47 -0.69 -31.83 -38.05
CA SER A 47 -1.96 -31.38 -38.65
C SER A 47 -2.22 -29.90 -38.36
N SER A 48 -2.34 -29.18 -39.46
CA SER A 48 -2.68 -27.79 -39.71
C SER A 48 -4.13 -27.41 -39.38
N GLU A 49 -4.38 -26.23 -38.78
CA GLU A 49 -5.00 -25.03 -39.40
C GLU A 49 -5.34 -23.94 -38.35
N PRO A 50 -5.47 -22.64 -38.75
CA PRO A 50 -5.14 -21.49 -37.91
C PRO A 50 -6.36 -20.74 -37.33
N PRO A 51 -6.25 -20.04 -36.18
CA PRO A 51 -7.29 -19.10 -35.79
C PRO A 51 -6.99 -17.69 -36.32
N SER A 52 -7.78 -17.32 -37.33
CA SER A 52 -8.51 -16.06 -37.47
C SER A 52 -7.83 -14.75 -37.05
N SER A 53 -7.48 -13.97 -38.07
CA SER A 53 -7.13 -12.55 -38.03
C SER A 53 -8.30 -11.67 -37.57
N LYS A 54 -8.32 -11.32 -36.28
CA LYS A 54 -8.92 -10.06 -35.82
C LYS A 54 -7.80 -9.03 -35.67
N PRO A 55 -7.85 -7.86 -36.34
CA PRO A 55 -6.88 -6.82 -36.08
C PRO A 55 -7.01 -6.39 -34.61
N PRO A 56 -5.90 -6.30 -33.84
CA PRO A 56 -5.97 -5.80 -32.49
C PRO A 56 -6.51 -4.36 -32.54
N ASN A 57 -7.58 -4.12 -31.79
CA ASN A 57 -8.12 -2.81 -31.51
C ASN A 57 -6.96 -1.83 -31.33
N LYS A 58 -6.90 -0.77 -32.15
CA LYS A 58 -6.01 0.36 -31.94
C LYS A 58 -6.22 0.81 -30.49
N LYS A 59 -5.31 0.42 -29.59
CA LYS A 59 -5.17 1.08 -28.30
C LYS A 59 -5.12 2.56 -28.64
N LYS A 60 -6.08 3.35 -28.13
CA LYS A 60 -5.98 4.80 -28.15
C LYS A 60 -4.62 5.13 -27.52
N VAL A 61 -3.64 5.45 -28.35
CA VAL A 61 -2.38 6.03 -27.91
C VAL A 61 -2.79 7.33 -27.26
N ARG A 62 -2.62 7.42 -25.94
CA ARG A 62 -2.84 8.66 -25.19
C ARG A 62 -1.97 9.72 -25.85
N ASP A 63 -2.53 10.88 -26.19
CA ASP A 63 -1.73 12.00 -26.70
C ASP A 63 -0.59 12.23 -25.68
N PRO A 64 0.68 12.24 -26.11
CA PRO A 64 1.83 12.35 -25.22
C PRO A 64 1.82 13.63 -24.36
N PHE A 65 0.96 14.60 -24.70
CA PHE A 65 0.74 15.82 -23.93
C PHE A 65 -0.74 16.00 -23.54
N ALA A 66 -1.53 14.91 -23.45
CA ALA A 66 -2.96 14.97 -23.16
C ALA A 66 -3.30 15.76 -21.88
N ASN A 67 -2.42 15.71 -20.88
CA ASN A 67 -2.58 16.45 -19.63
C ASN A 67 -2.26 17.95 -19.81
N ALA A 68 -1.37 18.30 -20.75
CA ALA A 68 -0.97 19.67 -21.06
C ALA A 68 -1.81 20.33 -22.18
N ARG A 69 -2.55 19.56 -22.99
CA ARG A 69 -3.36 20.05 -24.13
C ARG A 69 -4.87 20.16 -23.84
N GLY A 70 -5.34 19.76 -22.66
CA GLY A 70 -6.74 19.91 -22.26
C GLY A 70 -7.12 21.39 -22.17
N GLN A 71 -7.97 21.87 -23.08
CA GLN A 71 -8.34 23.28 -23.30
C GLN A 71 -8.92 24.04 -22.08
N ASN A 72 -9.03 23.43 -20.90
CA ASN A 72 -9.51 24.10 -19.67
C ASN A 72 -8.73 23.68 -18.40
N ILE A 73 -7.57 23.03 -18.51
CA ILE A 73 -6.83 22.49 -17.36
C ILE A 73 -5.31 22.62 -17.58
N LEU A 74 -4.84 23.71 -18.16
CA LEU A 74 -3.48 23.75 -18.70
C LEU A 74 -2.39 23.96 -17.62
N PHE A 75 -2.75 24.18 -16.34
CA PHE A 75 -1.87 24.02 -15.17
C PHE A 75 -2.68 23.67 -13.90
N THR A 76 -3.25 22.46 -13.80
CA THR A 76 -4.11 22.07 -12.64
C THR A 76 -3.41 22.09 -11.29
N LYS A 77 -2.08 21.99 -11.30
CA LYS A 77 -1.28 22.16 -10.10
C LYS A 77 -0.96 23.65 -9.98
N GLY A 78 -1.74 24.36 -9.16
CA GLY A 78 -1.21 25.50 -8.39
C GLY A 78 0.03 25.15 -7.53
N VAL A 79 0.44 23.88 -7.55
CA VAL A 79 1.42 23.20 -6.70
C VAL A 79 2.89 23.33 -7.16
N LEU A 80 3.18 23.88 -8.35
CA LEU A 80 4.59 24.25 -8.69
C LEU A 80 5.03 25.60 -8.09
N PHE A 81 4.14 26.27 -7.33
CA PHE A 81 4.33 27.63 -6.83
C PHE A 81 4.16 27.78 -5.31
N GLU A 82 3.98 26.70 -4.54
CA GLU A 82 3.59 26.80 -3.12
C GLU A 82 4.72 26.89 -2.07
N ASP A 83 6.01 26.53 -2.33
CA ASP A 83 7.17 26.95 -1.49
C ASP A 83 8.51 26.27 -1.87
N PRO A 84 9.67 26.88 -1.54
CA PRO A 84 10.14 28.15 -2.05
C PRO A 84 10.97 27.87 -3.32
N GLN A 85 10.42 28.23 -4.48
CA GLN A 85 11.29 28.68 -5.56
C GLN A 85 11.91 30.02 -5.11
N PRO A 86 13.11 30.39 -5.58
CA PRO A 86 13.66 31.71 -5.33
C PRO A 86 12.61 32.79 -5.59
N GLU A 87 12.48 33.76 -4.68
CA GLU A 87 11.60 34.91 -4.86
C GLU A 87 11.95 35.61 -6.18
N ILE A 88 11.23 35.30 -7.25
CA ILE A 88 11.35 36.03 -8.51
C ILE A 88 10.72 37.38 -8.25
N ASN A 89 11.52 38.43 -8.29
CA ASN A 89 10.97 39.75 -8.07
C ASN A 89 9.99 40.13 -9.19
N SER A 90 9.10 41.07 -8.90
CA SER A 90 8.00 41.45 -9.82
C SER A 90 8.49 41.93 -11.19
N LEU A 91 9.68 42.55 -11.25
CA LEU A 91 10.29 42.98 -12.51
C LEU A 91 10.81 41.80 -13.32
N GLN A 92 11.55 40.89 -12.69
CA GLN A 92 12.07 39.67 -13.32
C GLN A 92 10.94 38.82 -13.91
N LYS A 93 9.85 38.67 -13.14
CA LYS A 93 8.63 37.97 -13.57
C LYS A 93 8.03 38.60 -14.83
N LYS A 94 7.81 39.92 -14.84
CA LYS A 94 7.29 40.64 -16.01
C LYS A 94 8.17 40.48 -17.25
N VAL A 95 9.50 40.56 -17.08
CA VAL A 95 10.42 40.36 -18.20
C VAL A 95 10.31 38.93 -18.75
N LEU A 96 10.26 37.92 -17.87
CA LEU A 96 10.06 36.54 -18.30
C LEU A 96 8.72 36.31 -18.99
N GLU A 97 7.63 36.88 -18.49
CA GLU A 97 6.31 36.83 -19.12
C GLU A 97 6.35 37.38 -20.55
N ILE A 98 7.04 38.52 -20.76
CA ILE A 98 7.23 39.11 -22.09
C ILE A 98 8.04 38.15 -22.98
N LEU A 99 9.16 37.61 -22.49
CA LEU A 99 10.02 36.70 -23.26
C LEU A 99 9.32 35.38 -23.61
N PHE A 100 8.48 34.86 -22.71
CA PHE A 100 7.73 33.62 -22.91
C PHE A 100 6.44 33.81 -23.71
N SER A 101 5.99 35.06 -23.91
CA SER A 101 4.78 35.34 -24.69
C SER A 101 4.86 34.81 -26.13
N VAL A 102 6.07 34.70 -26.69
CA VAL A 102 6.34 34.10 -28.02
C VAL A 102 5.87 32.64 -28.13
N PHE A 103 5.84 31.89 -27.03
CA PHE A 103 5.40 30.50 -27.03
C PHE A 103 3.88 30.36 -26.85
N ASN A 104 3.19 31.45 -26.52
CA ASN A 104 1.76 31.45 -26.22
C ASN A 104 1.41 30.37 -25.18
N LEU A 105 2.14 30.40 -24.05
CA LEU A 105 2.03 29.47 -22.90
C LEU A 105 1.43 30.13 -21.66
N SER A 106 0.79 31.30 -21.81
CA SER A 106 0.11 32.01 -20.74
C SER A 106 -1.38 31.72 -20.76
N ILE A 107 -1.95 31.36 -19.61
CA ILE A 107 -3.41 31.32 -19.41
C ILE A 107 -3.80 32.56 -18.62
N LYS A 108 -4.90 33.19 -19.02
CA LYS A 108 -5.59 34.18 -18.20
C LYS A 108 -6.65 33.43 -17.39
N GLU A 109 -6.40 33.21 -16.10
CA GLU A 109 -7.44 32.82 -15.14
C GLU A 109 -7.79 34.08 -14.35
N ASP A 110 -9.00 34.60 -14.57
CA ASP A 110 -9.45 35.90 -14.04
C ASP A 110 -8.50 37.07 -14.39
N ASP A 111 -8.07 37.88 -13.41
CA ASP A 111 -7.08 38.96 -13.57
C ASP A 111 -5.63 38.47 -13.40
N ILE A 112 -5.40 37.16 -13.29
CA ILE A 112 -4.09 36.55 -13.02
C ILE A 112 -3.56 35.89 -14.30
N TYR A 113 -2.40 36.34 -14.77
CA TYR A 113 -1.63 35.65 -15.79
C TYR A 113 -0.81 34.54 -15.12
N VAL A 114 -1.10 33.28 -15.47
CA VAL A 114 -0.31 32.13 -15.03
C VAL A 114 0.55 31.67 -16.21
N ALA A 115 1.86 31.85 -16.07
CA ALA A 115 2.86 31.37 -17.00
C ALA A 115 3.75 30.35 -16.28
N TYR A 116 3.91 29.17 -16.87
CA TYR A 116 4.89 28.20 -16.41
C TYR A 116 6.30 28.58 -16.87
N PHE A 117 7.23 28.63 -15.92
CA PHE A 117 8.66 28.75 -16.17
C PHE A 117 9.35 27.46 -15.73
N PRO A 118 10.12 26.79 -16.62
CA PRO A 118 10.83 25.58 -16.25
C PRO A 118 11.75 25.77 -15.05
N SER A 119 11.82 24.77 -14.17
CA SER A 119 12.59 24.86 -12.91
C SER A 119 14.06 25.21 -13.15
N ARG A 120 14.64 24.77 -14.28
CA ARG A 120 16.02 25.10 -14.66
C ARG A 120 16.21 26.58 -15.02
N LEU A 121 15.21 27.21 -15.62
CA LEU A 121 15.21 28.66 -15.86
C LEU A 121 15.11 29.41 -14.53
N LEU A 122 14.24 28.96 -13.63
CA LEU A 122 14.08 29.56 -12.31
C LEU A 122 15.39 29.52 -11.51
N TYR A 123 16.11 28.40 -11.56
CA TYR A 123 17.45 28.29 -10.98
C TYR A 123 18.46 29.31 -11.55
N TYR A 124 18.36 29.65 -12.84
CA TYR A 124 19.26 30.63 -13.44
C TYR A 124 18.96 32.07 -13.04
N ILE A 125 17.69 32.39 -12.77
CA ILE A 125 17.28 33.75 -12.43
C ILE A 125 17.76 34.19 -11.04
N GLU A 126 18.11 33.24 -10.18
CA GLU A 126 18.80 33.51 -8.91
C GLU A 126 20.17 34.16 -9.09
N LYS A 127 20.81 33.92 -10.23
CA LYS A 127 22.23 34.21 -10.45
C LYS A 127 22.48 35.21 -11.58
N GLN A 128 21.47 35.47 -12.39
CA GLN A 128 21.56 36.21 -13.64
C GLN A 128 20.29 37.04 -13.86
N ASP A 129 20.38 38.08 -14.69
CA ASP A 129 19.18 38.79 -15.14
C ASP A 129 18.27 37.88 -16.00
N SER A 130 16.98 38.26 -16.12
CA SER A 130 15.98 37.45 -16.82
C SER A 130 16.35 37.12 -18.26
N PHE A 131 17.01 38.02 -18.99
CA PHE A 131 17.37 37.79 -20.38
C PHE A 131 18.56 36.82 -20.50
N SER A 132 19.58 37.00 -19.67
CA SER A 132 20.73 36.07 -19.60
C SER A 132 20.28 34.67 -19.16
N ALA A 133 19.41 34.58 -18.15
CA ALA A 133 18.81 33.33 -17.69
C ALA A 133 18.00 32.65 -18.80
N PHE A 134 17.15 33.40 -19.51
CA PHE A 134 16.37 32.92 -20.65
C PHE A 134 17.25 32.41 -21.78
N ARG A 135 18.27 33.18 -22.17
CA ARG A 135 19.23 32.78 -23.22
C ARG A 135 19.94 31.49 -22.84
N ARG A 136 20.37 31.36 -21.58
CA ARG A 136 21.01 30.15 -21.07
C ARG A 136 20.07 28.94 -21.09
N PHE A 137 18.82 29.12 -20.67
CA PHE A 137 17.79 28.07 -20.75
C PHE A 137 17.56 27.62 -22.20
N LEU A 138 17.42 28.55 -23.15
CA LEU A 138 17.27 28.20 -24.56
C LEU A 138 18.48 27.40 -25.07
N ASN A 139 19.70 27.81 -24.71
CA ASN A 139 20.90 27.07 -25.09
C ASN A 139 20.91 25.63 -24.52
N ASP A 140 20.37 25.42 -23.32
CA ASP A 140 20.26 24.08 -22.72
C ASP A 140 19.32 23.15 -23.49
N ILE A 141 18.35 23.70 -24.21
CA ILE A 141 17.47 22.94 -25.10
C ILE A 141 17.86 23.07 -26.57
N GLY A 142 19.10 23.49 -26.86
CA GLY A 142 19.67 23.59 -28.21
C GLY A 142 19.02 24.68 -29.09
N ARG A 143 18.62 25.79 -28.49
CA ARG A 143 17.97 26.94 -29.16
C ARG A 143 18.65 28.25 -28.79
N THR A 144 18.47 29.26 -29.64
CA THR A 144 18.88 30.63 -29.34
C THR A 144 17.68 31.58 -29.37
N PRO A 145 17.74 32.73 -28.66
CA PRO A 145 16.68 33.73 -28.71
C PRO A 145 16.36 34.18 -30.14
N ASP A 146 17.39 34.40 -30.97
CA ASP A 146 17.24 34.84 -32.36
C ASP A 146 16.42 33.85 -33.21
N GLU A 147 16.71 32.55 -33.09
CA GLU A 147 15.98 31.51 -33.83
C GLU A 147 14.52 31.45 -33.42
N VAL A 148 14.26 31.48 -32.11
CA VAL A 148 12.91 31.38 -31.55
C VAL A 148 12.07 32.61 -31.93
N PHE A 149 12.61 33.82 -31.79
CA PHE A 149 11.87 35.04 -32.06
C PHE A 149 11.62 35.29 -33.55
N LYS A 150 12.49 34.79 -34.44
CA LYS A 150 12.36 35.01 -35.90
C LYS A 150 11.60 33.92 -36.63
N ASN A 151 11.47 32.72 -36.05
CA ASN A 151 10.88 31.57 -36.74
C ASN A 151 9.70 30.94 -35.94
N PRO A 152 8.44 31.16 -36.39
CA PRO A 152 7.26 30.60 -35.74
C PRO A 152 7.25 29.08 -35.60
N LYS A 153 7.86 28.34 -36.55
CA LYS A 153 7.96 26.88 -36.47
C LYS A 153 8.88 26.46 -35.32
N ILE A 154 10.03 27.13 -35.17
CA ILE A 154 10.96 26.88 -34.06
C ILE A 154 10.33 27.28 -32.73
N ALA A 155 9.61 28.40 -32.67
CA ALA A 155 8.86 28.78 -31.47
C ALA A 155 7.81 27.72 -31.08
N THR A 156 7.06 27.19 -32.05
CA THR A 156 6.07 26.12 -31.82
C THR A 156 6.73 24.82 -31.36
N PHE A 157 7.84 24.43 -31.97
CA PHE A 157 8.60 23.25 -31.53
C PHE A 157 9.14 23.42 -30.10
N THR A 158 9.68 24.61 -29.79
CA THR A 158 10.20 24.94 -28.45
C THR A 158 9.08 24.95 -27.42
N LYS A 159 7.87 25.39 -27.79
CA LYS A 159 6.67 25.29 -26.95
C LYS A 159 6.39 23.84 -26.54
N GLU A 160 6.40 22.90 -27.47
CA GLU A 160 6.16 21.47 -27.16
C GLU A 160 7.22 20.91 -26.21
N ILE A 161 8.49 21.32 -26.37
CA ILE A 161 9.55 20.98 -25.41
C ILE A 161 9.24 21.52 -24.02
N ILE A 162 8.86 22.79 -23.91
CA ILE A 162 8.54 23.42 -22.61
C ILE A 162 7.37 22.69 -21.93
N LEU A 163 6.35 22.27 -22.68
CA LEU A 163 5.24 21.47 -22.14
C LEU A 163 5.70 20.09 -21.66
N GLY A 164 6.58 19.42 -22.38
CA GLY A 164 7.19 18.17 -21.90
C GLY A 164 8.04 18.37 -20.65
N LEU A 165 8.79 19.48 -20.56
CA LEU A 165 9.56 19.83 -19.37
C LEU A 165 8.66 20.14 -18.16
N TYR A 166 7.47 20.69 -18.37
CA TYR A 166 6.45 20.83 -17.31
C TYR A 166 6.04 19.48 -16.74
N GLU A 167 5.74 18.50 -17.59
CA GLU A 167 5.41 17.16 -17.14
C GLU A 167 6.59 16.50 -16.40
N ALA A 168 7.82 16.72 -16.87
CA ALA A 168 9.02 16.24 -16.18
C ALA A 168 9.17 16.88 -14.79
N ASP A 169 9.06 18.21 -14.68
CA ASP A 169 9.20 18.92 -13.43
C ASP A 169 8.16 18.47 -12.39
N ILE A 170 6.92 18.22 -12.80
CA ILE A 170 5.88 17.65 -11.92
C ILE A 170 6.29 16.28 -11.38
N ASN A 171 6.79 15.41 -12.24
CA ASN A 171 7.12 14.03 -11.87
C ASN A 171 8.45 13.94 -11.08
N CYS A 172 9.34 14.92 -11.24
CA CYS A 172 10.63 14.96 -10.56
C CYS A 172 10.61 15.64 -9.19
N TRP A 173 9.60 16.48 -8.93
CA TRP A 173 9.52 17.39 -7.77
C TRP A 173 9.85 16.74 -6.41
N ASP A 174 9.23 15.60 -6.10
CA ASP A 174 9.35 14.89 -4.81
C ASP A 174 9.95 13.49 -4.93
N THR A 175 10.43 13.14 -6.13
CA THR A 175 10.93 11.78 -6.44
C THR A 175 12.46 11.70 -6.42
N GLY A 176 13.16 12.83 -6.43
CA GLY A 176 14.63 12.89 -6.50
C GLY A 176 15.20 12.48 -7.86
N ILE A 177 14.34 12.34 -8.88
CA ILE A 177 14.75 12.12 -10.27
C ILE A 177 15.35 13.43 -10.80
N SER A 178 16.57 13.36 -11.35
CA SER A 178 17.19 14.51 -11.99
C SER A 178 16.61 14.71 -13.41
N THR A 179 16.26 15.94 -13.75
CA THR A 179 15.87 16.34 -15.11
C THR A 179 17.08 16.56 -16.04
N GLU A 180 18.32 16.56 -15.53
CA GLU A 180 19.55 16.79 -16.32
C GLU A 180 19.64 15.94 -17.59
N PRO A 181 19.35 14.62 -17.58
CA PRO A 181 19.43 13.82 -18.80
C PRO A 181 18.48 14.27 -19.91
N LEU A 182 17.33 14.89 -19.57
CA LEU A 182 16.43 15.46 -20.57
C LEU A 182 17.08 16.65 -21.29
N TYR A 183 17.70 17.56 -20.53
CA TYR A 183 18.36 18.73 -21.10
C TYR A 183 19.58 18.33 -21.93
N GLN A 184 20.37 17.36 -21.45
CA GLN A 184 21.48 16.82 -22.24
C GLN A 184 20.99 16.22 -23.56
N HIS A 185 19.92 15.43 -23.52
CA HIS A 185 19.32 14.85 -24.71
C HIS A 185 18.80 15.92 -25.68
N LEU A 186 18.08 16.92 -25.18
CA LEU A 186 17.57 18.03 -25.98
C LEU A 186 18.70 18.85 -26.59
N ARG A 187 19.78 19.13 -25.86
CA ARG A 187 20.94 19.85 -26.40
C ARG A 187 21.59 19.10 -27.56
N GLU A 188 21.72 17.78 -27.47
CA GLU A 188 22.32 16.93 -28.49
C GLU A 188 21.43 16.79 -29.74
N THR A 189 20.11 16.83 -29.57
CA THR A 189 19.15 16.48 -30.63
C THR A 189 18.45 17.68 -31.25
N ALA A 190 18.23 18.75 -30.49
CA ALA A 190 17.46 19.90 -30.93
C ALA A 190 18.12 20.68 -32.07
N ALA A 191 19.44 20.56 -32.30
CA ALA A 191 20.10 21.20 -33.45
C ALA A 191 19.43 20.87 -34.81
N ASN A 192 18.68 19.77 -34.90
CA ASN A 192 17.87 19.43 -36.06
C ASN A 192 16.39 19.83 -35.85
N VAL A 193 15.89 20.81 -36.60
CA VAL A 193 14.49 21.29 -36.49
C VAL A 193 13.48 20.24 -37.00
N ASP A 194 13.92 19.29 -37.83
CA ASP A 194 13.11 18.16 -38.30
C ASP A 194 13.13 16.97 -37.31
N TYR A 195 13.66 17.18 -36.10
CA TYR A 195 13.77 16.13 -35.09
C TYR A 195 12.41 15.65 -34.59
N ASN A 196 12.18 14.34 -34.71
CA ASN A 196 11.04 13.65 -34.13
C ASN A 196 11.17 13.61 -32.59
N LEU A 197 10.20 14.19 -31.88
CA LEU A 197 10.15 14.22 -30.41
C LEU A 197 9.97 12.83 -29.76
N GLU A 198 9.84 11.75 -30.53
CA GLU A 198 9.62 10.39 -30.03
C GLU A 198 10.64 9.95 -28.96
N SER A 199 11.92 10.21 -29.16
CA SER A 199 12.96 9.88 -28.16
C SER A 199 12.79 10.68 -26.85
N PHE A 200 12.48 11.98 -26.97
CA PHE A 200 12.20 12.83 -25.82
C PHE A 200 10.94 12.37 -25.09
N ILE A 201 9.88 12.03 -25.81
CA ILE A 201 8.63 11.48 -25.28
C ILE A 201 8.88 10.14 -24.56
N ASN A 202 9.75 9.28 -25.10
CA ASN A 202 10.13 8.02 -24.46
C ASN A 202 10.83 8.28 -23.11
N LEU A 203 11.71 9.29 -23.02
CA LEU A 203 12.33 9.70 -21.78
C LEU A 203 11.30 10.25 -20.77
N LEU A 204 10.36 11.08 -21.21
CA LEU A 204 9.27 11.57 -20.36
C LEU A 204 8.40 10.44 -19.82
N SER A 205 8.00 9.49 -20.68
CA SER A 205 7.23 8.32 -20.27
C SER A 205 7.98 7.48 -19.23
N ARG A 206 9.30 7.37 -19.36
CA ARG A 206 10.14 6.69 -18.37
C ARG A 206 10.16 7.43 -17.03
N ILE A 207 10.25 8.76 -17.03
CA ILE A 207 10.15 9.57 -15.80
C ILE A 207 8.79 9.35 -15.13
N GLU A 208 7.69 9.42 -15.86
CA GLU A 208 6.34 9.20 -15.31
C GLU A 208 6.23 7.82 -14.64
N LYS A 209 6.69 6.78 -15.34
CA LYS A 209 6.72 5.40 -14.83
C LYS A 209 7.55 5.29 -13.54
N LEU A 210 8.73 5.89 -13.51
CA LEU A 210 9.60 5.90 -12.33
C LEU A 210 9.00 6.69 -11.17
N ALA A 211 8.40 7.85 -11.45
CA ALA A 211 7.72 8.65 -10.44
C ALA A 211 6.61 7.84 -9.75
N ILE A 212 5.76 7.17 -10.54
CA ILE A 212 4.72 6.27 -10.01
C ILE A 212 5.32 5.18 -9.12
N LEU A 213 6.42 4.54 -9.56
CA LEU A 213 7.09 3.50 -8.78
C LEU A 213 7.62 4.06 -7.44
N ILE A 214 8.25 5.22 -7.47
CA ILE A 214 8.84 5.88 -6.30
C ILE A 214 7.75 6.30 -5.31
N HIS A 215 6.67 6.92 -5.77
CA HIS A 215 5.54 7.29 -4.89
C HIS A 215 4.93 6.06 -4.23
N GLN A 216 4.79 4.95 -4.98
CA GLN A 216 4.30 3.70 -4.40
C GLN A 216 5.27 3.12 -3.37
N LEU A 217 6.58 3.19 -3.62
CA LEU A 217 7.63 2.78 -2.68
C LEU A 217 7.58 3.63 -1.40
N GLN A 218 7.57 4.96 -1.54
CA GLN A 218 7.51 5.90 -0.41
C GLN A 218 6.25 5.69 0.44
N ARG A 219 5.10 5.45 -0.19
CA ARG A 219 3.83 5.22 0.54
C ARG A 219 3.86 4.02 1.46
N ILE A 220 4.55 2.95 1.06
CA ILE A 220 4.64 1.71 1.85
C ILE A 220 5.97 1.59 2.61
N ALA A 221 6.91 2.52 2.37
CA ALA A 221 8.15 2.62 3.10
C ALA A 221 7.88 2.82 4.59
N GLY A 222 8.64 2.14 5.45
CA GLY A 222 8.45 2.14 6.90
C GLY A 222 7.32 1.26 7.41
N GLN A 223 6.37 0.84 6.56
CA GLN A 223 5.32 -0.10 6.94
C GLN A 223 5.76 -1.55 6.79
N ILE A 224 6.45 -1.87 5.69
CA ILE A 224 6.92 -3.21 5.40
C ILE A 224 8.13 -3.53 6.29
N PRO A 225 8.05 -4.54 7.19
CA PRO A 225 9.11 -4.79 8.17
C PRO A 225 10.31 -5.55 7.59
N PHE A 226 10.25 -6.01 6.33
CA PHE A 226 11.26 -6.90 5.76
C PHE A 226 12.57 -6.19 5.39
N ASP A 227 13.71 -6.77 5.79
CA ASP A 227 15.04 -6.24 5.42
C ASP A 227 15.28 -6.24 3.91
N SER A 228 14.82 -7.28 3.21
CA SER A 228 14.95 -7.38 1.74
C SER A 228 14.19 -6.28 1.01
N PHE A 229 13.02 -5.85 1.52
CA PHE A 229 12.30 -4.70 0.97
C PHE A 229 13.09 -3.41 1.17
N ARG A 230 13.70 -3.21 2.34
CA ARG A 230 14.57 -2.05 2.59
C ARG A 230 15.74 -2.00 1.62
N LYS A 231 16.44 -3.12 1.42
CA LYS A 231 17.53 -3.24 0.45
C LYS A 231 17.05 -2.97 -0.98
N PHE A 232 15.90 -3.51 -1.36
CA PHE A 232 15.27 -3.25 -2.67
C PHE A 232 15.00 -1.75 -2.87
N SER A 233 14.36 -1.08 -1.90
CA SER A 233 14.10 0.36 -1.96
C SER A 233 15.39 1.19 -2.08
N GLN A 234 16.45 0.82 -1.35
CA GLN A 234 17.76 1.45 -1.48
C GLN A 234 18.37 1.26 -2.88
N THR A 235 18.28 0.07 -3.45
CA THR A 235 18.74 -0.22 -4.81
C THR A 235 18.03 0.65 -5.84
N VAL A 236 16.70 0.74 -5.77
CA VAL A 236 15.91 1.61 -6.66
C VAL A 236 16.37 3.06 -6.53
N ASN A 237 16.42 3.60 -5.30
CA ASN A 237 16.82 4.98 -5.04
C ASN A 237 18.25 5.29 -5.53
N SER A 238 19.20 4.37 -5.31
CA SER A 238 20.59 4.55 -5.77
C SER A 238 20.71 4.59 -7.30
N SER A 239 19.81 3.88 -7.99
CA SER A 239 19.79 3.79 -9.46
C SER A 239 19.13 4.99 -10.12
N LEU A 240 18.39 5.83 -9.37
CA LEU A 240 17.71 7.01 -9.93
C LEU A 240 18.69 8.03 -10.53
N LYS A 241 19.94 8.07 -10.07
CA LYS A 241 20.97 8.97 -10.65
C LYS A 241 21.25 8.69 -12.12
N SER A 242 21.10 7.42 -12.54
CA SER A 242 21.32 6.96 -13.92
C SER A 242 20.03 6.40 -14.53
N TRP A 243 18.88 6.99 -14.19
CA TRP A 243 17.57 6.47 -14.61
C TRP A 243 17.43 6.35 -16.14
N HIS A 244 18.05 7.28 -16.88
CA HIS A 244 17.96 7.35 -18.34
C HIS A 244 18.63 6.16 -19.04
N THR A 245 19.59 5.50 -18.40
CA THR A 245 20.30 4.33 -18.95
C THR A 245 19.70 2.99 -18.52
N LEU A 246 18.66 2.99 -17.69
CA LEU A 246 18.04 1.74 -17.24
C LEU A 246 17.41 0.99 -18.43
N SER A 247 17.30 -0.33 -18.34
CA SER A 247 16.56 -1.11 -19.34
C SER A 247 15.08 -1.17 -18.96
N ASP A 248 14.19 -1.33 -19.93
CA ASP A 248 12.76 -1.54 -19.64
C ASP A 248 12.55 -2.83 -18.83
N THR A 249 13.35 -3.86 -19.11
CA THR A 249 13.39 -5.10 -18.33
C THR A 249 13.67 -4.85 -16.85
N THR A 250 14.59 -3.93 -16.52
CA THR A 250 14.90 -3.55 -15.13
C THR A 250 13.68 -2.90 -14.46
N PHE A 251 12.98 -2.03 -15.19
CA PHE A 251 11.79 -1.36 -14.68
C PHE A 251 10.65 -2.36 -14.41
N ASP A 252 10.42 -3.29 -15.33
CA ASP A 252 9.42 -4.35 -15.18
C ASP A 252 9.74 -5.26 -14.00
N GLN A 253 11.01 -5.62 -13.82
CA GLN A 253 11.48 -6.41 -12.67
C GLN A 253 11.22 -5.69 -11.34
N TRP A 254 11.48 -4.38 -11.26
CA TRP A 254 11.19 -3.61 -10.05
C TRP A 254 9.69 -3.51 -9.78
N THR A 255 8.88 -3.31 -10.81
CA THR A 255 7.42 -3.25 -10.69
C THR A 255 6.86 -4.58 -10.17
N ASN A 256 7.32 -5.69 -10.71
CA ASN A 256 6.95 -7.03 -10.26
C ASN A 256 7.39 -7.27 -8.81
N SER A 257 8.65 -6.96 -8.48
CA SER A 257 9.17 -7.09 -7.11
C SER A 257 8.35 -6.27 -6.11
N LEU A 258 7.98 -5.03 -6.46
CA LEU A 258 7.15 -4.19 -5.60
C LEU A 258 5.76 -4.79 -5.37
N ASN A 259 5.16 -5.39 -6.39
CA ASN A 259 3.87 -6.06 -6.28
C ASN A 259 3.96 -7.31 -5.40
N ASP A 260 5.05 -8.08 -5.51
CA ASP A 260 5.31 -9.23 -4.66
C ASP A 260 5.43 -8.81 -3.19
N TYR A 261 6.23 -7.77 -2.90
CA TYR A 261 6.36 -7.23 -1.54
C TYR A 261 5.02 -6.73 -0.97
N LYS A 262 4.18 -6.07 -1.78
CA LYS A 262 2.83 -5.67 -1.35
C LYS A 262 1.98 -6.88 -1.01
N SER A 263 2.08 -7.97 -1.78
CA SER A 263 1.32 -9.20 -1.49
C SER A 263 1.80 -9.86 -0.20
N GLN A 264 3.10 -10.05 -0.07
CA GLN A 264 3.75 -10.60 1.13
C GLN A 264 3.43 -9.77 2.38
N PHE A 265 3.36 -8.44 2.24
CA PHE A 265 2.99 -7.57 3.36
C PHE A 265 1.51 -7.72 3.75
N ARG A 266 0.60 -7.92 2.80
CA ARG A 266 -0.81 -8.24 3.13
C ARG A 266 -0.93 -9.55 3.90
N ASP A 267 -0.19 -10.57 3.50
CA ASP A 267 -0.19 -11.87 4.20
C ASP A 267 0.35 -11.70 5.63
N TYR A 268 1.45 -10.95 5.79
CA TYR A 268 2.00 -10.61 7.09
C TYR A 268 0.98 -9.89 8.01
N GLN A 269 0.28 -8.90 7.47
CA GLN A 269 -0.76 -8.16 8.19
C GLN A 269 -1.91 -9.09 8.59
N TYR A 270 -2.38 -9.91 7.66
CA TYR A 270 -3.46 -10.87 7.90
C TYR A 270 -3.11 -11.85 9.02
N PHE A 271 -1.93 -12.49 8.97
CA PHE A 271 -1.54 -13.43 10.02
C PHE A 271 -1.35 -12.76 11.38
N SER A 272 -0.78 -11.55 11.40
CA SER A 272 -0.63 -10.77 12.63
C SER A 272 -2.00 -10.43 13.23
N GLU A 273 -2.95 -10.01 12.40
CA GLU A 273 -4.31 -9.71 12.83
C GLU A 273 -5.04 -10.94 13.35
N VAL A 274 -4.92 -12.10 12.69
CA VAL A 274 -5.49 -13.36 13.18
C VAL A 274 -4.97 -13.70 14.58
N ILE A 275 -3.67 -13.52 14.82
CA ILE A 275 -3.06 -13.77 16.13
C ILE A 275 -3.65 -12.82 17.18
N ASP A 276 -3.66 -11.52 16.89
CA ASP A 276 -4.13 -10.48 17.80
C ASP A 276 -5.62 -10.66 18.14
N GLN A 277 -6.46 -10.90 17.14
CA GLN A 277 -7.89 -11.13 17.31
C GLN A 277 -8.17 -12.37 18.17
N ASN A 278 -7.44 -13.47 17.98
CA ASN A 278 -7.64 -14.68 18.78
C ASN A 278 -7.17 -14.51 20.23
N CYS A 279 -6.07 -13.79 20.44
CA CYS A 279 -5.64 -13.41 21.78
C CYS A 279 -6.68 -12.53 22.49
N PHE A 280 -7.25 -11.56 21.77
CA PHE A 280 -8.33 -10.72 22.29
C PHE A 280 -9.59 -11.53 22.62
N ARG A 281 -10.04 -12.41 21.71
CA ARG A 281 -11.21 -13.29 21.90
C ARG A 281 -11.10 -14.12 23.17
N LEU A 282 -9.92 -14.69 23.43
CA LEU A 282 -9.70 -15.46 24.65
C LEU A 282 -9.88 -14.60 25.91
N ARG A 283 -9.23 -13.44 25.94
CA ARG A 283 -9.29 -12.49 27.07
C ARG A 283 -10.68 -11.92 27.30
N SER A 284 -11.42 -11.64 26.24
CA SER A 284 -12.77 -11.08 26.34
C SER A 284 -13.81 -12.11 26.76
N THR A 285 -13.62 -13.38 26.44
CA THR A 285 -14.62 -14.43 26.68
C THR A 285 -14.44 -15.12 28.03
N MET A 286 -13.20 -15.25 28.51
CA MET A 286 -12.89 -15.90 29.78
C MET A 286 -12.69 -14.87 30.89
N ALA A 287 -13.53 -14.93 31.93
CA ALA A 287 -13.41 -14.05 33.10
C ALA A 287 -12.11 -14.31 33.90
N VAL A 288 -11.66 -15.56 33.94
CA VAL A 288 -10.38 -15.97 34.52
C VAL A 288 -9.75 -16.99 33.58
N ILE A 289 -8.55 -16.68 33.07
CA ILE A 289 -7.79 -17.61 32.22
C ILE A 289 -6.85 -18.43 33.12
N PRO A 290 -6.92 -19.77 33.07
CA PRO A 290 -5.97 -20.64 33.78
C PRO A 290 -4.51 -20.36 33.41
N GLN A 291 -3.61 -20.41 34.40
CA GLN A 291 -2.20 -20.06 34.21
C GLN A 291 -1.51 -20.92 33.14
N GLU A 292 -1.89 -22.18 33.00
CA GLU A 292 -1.28 -23.07 32.00
C GLU A 292 -1.69 -22.73 30.57
N ILE A 293 -2.90 -22.17 30.38
CA ILE A 293 -3.35 -21.65 29.08
C ILE A 293 -2.59 -20.36 28.76
N ILE A 294 -2.37 -19.50 29.76
CA ILE A 294 -1.53 -18.31 29.63
C ILE A 294 -0.13 -18.70 29.19
N ASN A 295 0.52 -19.64 29.89
CA ASN A 295 1.89 -20.08 29.58
C ASN A 295 2.01 -20.63 28.14
N VAL A 296 1.01 -21.39 27.66
CA VAL A 296 1.01 -21.92 26.29
C VAL A 296 0.95 -20.79 25.27
N ILE A 297 0.09 -19.81 25.49
CA ILE A 297 -0.08 -18.68 24.57
C ILE A 297 1.14 -17.77 24.59
N GLU A 298 1.70 -17.48 25.77
CA GLU A 298 2.92 -16.69 25.89
C GLU A 298 4.09 -17.33 25.14
N ASN A 299 4.27 -18.65 25.24
CA ASN A 299 5.29 -19.36 24.47
C ASN A 299 5.07 -19.25 22.95
N LEU A 300 3.82 -19.40 22.48
CA LEU A 300 3.51 -19.26 21.05
C LEU A 300 3.71 -17.82 20.57
N LEU A 301 3.35 -16.82 21.39
CA LEU A 301 3.58 -15.41 21.07
C LEU A 301 5.08 -15.07 21.07
N GLU A 302 5.88 -15.68 21.94
CA GLU A 302 7.34 -15.53 21.90
C GLU A 302 7.92 -16.07 20.59
N GLU A 303 7.47 -17.25 20.13
CA GLU A 303 7.87 -17.79 18.83
C GLU A 303 7.47 -16.87 17.67
N VAL A 304 6.25 -16.29 17.71
CA VAL A 304 5.79 -15.29 16.74
C VAL A 304 6.70 -14.07 16.72
N GLU A 305 7.07 -13.52 17.88
CA GLU A 305 7.93 -12.34 17.96
C GLU A 305 9.36 -12.64 17.49
N GLN A 306 9.92 -13.80 17.85
CA GLN A 306 11.22 -14.23 17.33
C GLN A 306 11.20 -14.33 15.80
N LEU A 307 10.12 -14.87 15.23
CA LEU A 307 9.97 -14.98 13.77
C LEU A 307 9.83 -13.62 13.10
N LYS A 308 9.04 -12.70 13.67
CA LYS A 308 8.94 -11.31 13.19
C LYS A 308 10.30 -10.61 13.22
N GLN A 309 11.12 -10.84 14.25
CA GLN A 309 12.48 -10.29 14.30
C GLN A 309 13.39 -10.88 13.21
N LYS A 310 13.32 -12.20 12.97
CA LYS A 310 14.08 -12.85 11.87
C LYS A 310 13.74 -12.24 10.51
N LEU A 311 12.46 -12.02 10.23
CA LEU A 311 11.99 -11.32 9.02
C LEU A 311 12.52 -9.88 8.95
N LYS A 312 12.54 -9.18 10.09
CA LYS A 312 13.00 -7.80 10.19
C LYS A 312 14.50 -7.61 9.95
N ILE A 313 15.32 -8.57 10.39
CA ILE A 313 16.78 -8.55 10.17
C ILE A 313 17.20 -9.31 8.90
N GLY A 314 16.26 -9.98 8.22
CA GLY A 314 16.52 -10.74 7.00
C GLY A 314 17.29 -12.04 7.22
N SER A 315 17.21 -12.64 8.42
CA SER A 315 17.86 -13.93 8.71
C SER A 315 17.05 -15.15 8.24
N ILE A 316 15.86 -14.92 7.68
CA ILE A 316 14.99 -15.92 7.06
C ILE A 316 14.42 -15.32 5.77
N SER A 317 14.14 -16.17 4.77
CA SER A 317 13.47 -15.69 3.56
C SER A 317 12.03 -15.28 3.87
N ILE A 318 11.49 -14.30 3.13
CA ILE A 318 10.12 -13.81 3.39
C ILE A 318 9.10 -14.95 3.25
N ASN A 319 9.17 -15.72 2.16
CA ASN A 319 8.18 -16.76 1.89
C ASN A 319 8.21 -17.86 2.97
N GLU A 320 9.39 -18.26 3.44
CA GLU A 320 9.55 -19.21 4.53
C GLU A 320 9.01 -18.63 5.84
N GLY A 321 9.40 -17.40 6.20
CA GLY A 321 8.94 -16.78 7.44
C GLY A 321 7.44 -16.48 7.45
N LEU A 322 6.83 -16.14 6.31
CA LEU A 322 5.37 -16.00 6.19
C LEU A 322 4.67 -17.35 6.28
N GLY A 323 5.25 -18.41 5.71
CA GLY A 323 4.74 -19.77 5.86
C GLY A 323 4.69 -20.19 7.33
N GLU A 324 5.80 -20.02 8.05
CA GLU A 324 5.87 -20.30 9.49
C GLU A 324 4.90 -19.44 10.30
N LEU A 325 4.77 -18.15 9.98
CA LEU A 325 3.85 -17.24 10.67
C LEU A 325 2.39 -17.65 10.47
N GLY A 326 2.04 -18.07 9.25
CA GLY A 326 0.70 -18.60 8.94
C GLY A 326 0.39 -19.90 9.69
N THR A 327 1.37 -20.77 9.86
CA THR A 327 1.23 -21.96 10.72
C THR A 327 0.97 -21.58 12.17
N LEU A 328 1.78 -20.69 12.75
CA LEU A 328 1.60 -20.21 14.13
C LEU A 328 0.24 -19.54 14.33
N ALA A 329 -0.20 -18.70 13.40
CA ALA A 329 -1.53 -18.07 13.44
C ALA A 329 -2.65 -19.12 13.47
N SER A 330 -2.52 -20.17 12.66
CA SER A 330 -3.48 -21.28 12.61
C SER A 330 -3.48 -22.11 13.90
N GLU A 331 -2.31 -22.38 14.48
CA GLU A 331 -2.17 -23.09 15.75
C GLU A 331 -2.78 -22.30 16.92
N ILE A 332 -2.49 -21.01 17.01
CA ILE A 332 -3.06 -20.12 18.03
C ILE A 332 -4.59 -20.10 17.90
N LYS A 333 -5.11 -19.93 16.67
CA LYS A 333 -6.55 -19.97 16.43
C LYS A 333 -7.17 -21.30 16.87
N GLY A 334 -6.59 -22.42 16.46
CA GLY A 334 -7.10 -23.75 16.80
C GLY A 334 -7.09 -24.01 18.31
N PHE A 335 -6.03 -23.58 19.00
CA PHE A 335 -5.93 -23.68 20.45
C PHE A 335 -6.99 -22.82 21.15
N VAL A 336 -7.17 -21.56 20.73
CA VAL A 336 -8.17 -20.65 21.30
C VAL A 336 -9.59 -21.19 21.07
N ASP A 337 -9.90 -21.65 19.86
CA ASP A 337 -11.22 -22.20 19.53
C ASP A 337 -11.55 -23.41 20.44
N GLU A 338 -10.59 -24.32 20.66
CA GLU A 338 -10.75 -25.49 21.55
C GLU A 338 -10.94 -25.08 23.02
N VAL A 339 -10.14 -24.12 23.51
CA VAL A 339 -10.27 -23.60 24.88
C VAL A 339 -11.63 -22.97 25.11
N LEU A 340 -12.10 -22.15 24.17
CA LEU A 340 -13.40 -21.50 24.27
C LEU A 340 -14.55 -22.50 24.17
N HIS A 341 -14.44 -23.51 23.30
CA HIS A 341 -15.44 -24.57 23.18
C HIS A 341 -15.63 -25.33 24.50
N ARG A 342 -14.53 -25.79 25.11
CA ARG A 342 -14.60 -26.50 26.40
C ARG A 342 -15.07 -25.61 27.56
N ASN A 343 -14.74 -24.32 27.53
CA ASN A 343 -15.27 -23.36 28.50
C ASN A 343 -16.79 -23.20 28.36
N GLN A 344 -17.34 -23.29 27.14
CA GLN A 344 -18.79 -23.30 26.94
C GLN A 344 -19.41 -24.60 27.44
N GLU A 345 -18.84 -25.76 27.14
CA GLU A 345 -19.34 -27.07 27.63
C GLU A 345 -19.38 -27.14 29.16
N THR A 346 -18.34 -26.65 29.83
CA THR A 346 -18.29 -26.60 31.31
C THR A 346 -19.28 -25.60 31.92
N ASN A 347 -19.61 -24.52 31.21
CA ASN A 347 -20.63 -23.58 31.66
C ASN A 347 -22.06 -24.03 31.32
N SER A 348 -22.25 -24.84 30.27
CA SER A 348 -23.53 -25.45 29.91
C SER A 348 -23.88 -26.65 30.80
N SER A 349 -22.91 -27.52 31.11
CA SER A 349 -23.09 -28.62 32.08
C SER A 349 -23.42 -28.13 33.49
N ARG A 350 -22.90 -26.96 33.90
CA ARG A 350 -23.32 -26.28 35.15
C ARG A 350 -24.73 -25.70 35.12
N LYS A 351 -25.31 -25.45 33.94
CA LYS A 351 -26.67 -24.94 33.80
C LYS A 351 -27.73 -26.04 33.78
N GLU A 352 -27.38 -27.27 33.40
CA GLU A 352 -28.29 -28.41 33.46
C GLU A 352 -28.49 -28.93 34.89
N ASP A 353 -27.47 -28.82 35.77
CA ASP A 353 -27.59 -29.19 37.18
C ASP A 353 -28.28 -28.12 38.07
N PHE A 354 -28.62 -26.96 37.52
CA PHE A 354 -29.32 -25.86 38.21
C PHE A 354 -30.64 -25.47 37.53
N ALA A 355 -31.19 -26.34 36.68
CA ALA A 355 -32.48 -26.13 36.07
C ALA A 355 -33.64 -26.46 37.04
N TYR A 356 -33.80 -25.64 38.09
CA TYR A 356 -35.12 -25.36 38.63
C TYR A 356 -35.24 -23.88 39.04
N THR A 357 -36.12 -23.17 38.32
CA THR A 357 -36.72 -21.84 38.57
C THR A 357 -35.92 -20.56 38.27
N SER A 358 -36.02 -20.05 37.04
CA SER A 358 -36.88 -18.90 36.70
C SER A 358 -36.62 -18.47 35.24
N ASN A 359 -37.68 -18.34 34.45
CA ASN A 359 -37.64 -17.96 33.03
C ASN A 359 -37.47 -16.44 32.81
N THR A 360 -36.83 -15.76 33.76
CA THR A 360 -36.65 -14.29 33.75
C THR A 360 -35.18 -13.97 33.62
N LEU A 361 -34.84 -13.13 32.64
CA LEU A 361 -33.47 -12.69 32.41
C LEU A 361 -32.93 -11.99 33.68
N SER A 362 -31.82 -12.45 34.23
CA SER A 362 -31.23 -11.82 35.43
C SER A 362 -30.58 -10.47 35.10
N LEU A 363 -30.44 -9.58 36.09
CA LEU A 363 -29.82 -8.27 35.94
C LEU A 363 -28.42 -8.33 35.31
N ASP A 364 -27.58 -9.30 35.73
CA ASP A 364 -26.24 -9.48 35.17
C ASP A 364 -26.25 -10.00 33.73
N GLN A 365 -27.25 -10.81 33.37
CA GLN A 365 -27.45 -11.23 31.99
C GLN A 365 -27.90 -10.06 31.11
N ALA A 366 -28.72 -9.15 31.65
CA ALA A 366 -29.13 -7.94 30.94
C ALA A 366 -27.94 -7.02 30.61
N PHE A 367 -27.05 -6.79 31.59
CA PHE A 367 -25.81 -6.02 31.39
C PHE A 367 -24.90 -6.64 30.32
N ARG A 368 -24.71 -7.96 30.38
CA ARG A 368 -23.91 -8.69 29.38
C ARG A 368 -24.53 -8.64 27.99
N LEU A 369 -25.86 -8.76 27.89
CA LEU A 369 -26.57 -8.80 26.60
C LEU A 369 -26.45 -7.47 25.84
N LEU A 370 -26.54 -6.33 26.54
CA LEU A 370 -26.39 -5.01 25.93
C LEU A 370 -24.95 -4.48 25.96
N ASN A 371 -23.99 -5.29 26.41
CA ASN A 371 -22.57 -4.94 26.55
C ASN A 371 -22.35 -3.63 27.36
N LEU A 372 -23.00 -3.55 28.52
CA LEU A 372 -22.91 -2.42 29.44
C LEU A 372 -22.39 -2.89 30.80
N THR A 373 -21.82 -1.97 31.59
CA THR A 373 -21.35 -2.26 32.96
C THR A 373 -22.08 -1.40 33.99
N ARG A 374 -22.19 -1.88 35.23
CA ARG A 374 -22.89 -1.18 36.34
C ARG A 374 -22.30 0.20 36.66
N GLU A 375 -21.02 0.38 36.40
CA GLU A 375 -20.24 1.60 36.69
C GLU A 375 -20.40 2.68 35.60
N THR A 376 -20.63 2.26 34.35
CA THR A 376 -20.66 3.17 33.19
C THR A 376 -22.06 3.41 32.65
N ILE A 377 -23.06 2.66 33.14
CA ILE A 377 -24.42 2.72 32.59
C ILE A 377 -25.10 4.06 32.90
N SER A 378 -25.63 4.68 31.84
CA SER A 378 -26.54 5.82 31.89
C SER A 378 -27.72 5.56 30.95
N MET A 379 -28.83 6.26 31.14
CA MET A 379 -30.01 6.10 30.28
C MET A 379 -29.71 6.35 28.80
N LYS A 380 -28.79 7.29 28.52
CA LYS A 380 -28.33 7.58 27.15
C LYS A 380 -27.58 6.38 26.56
N LEU A 381 -26.63 5.82 27.31
CA LEU A 381 -25.85 4.65 26.87
C LEU A 381 -26.71 3.39 26.73
N LEU A 382 -27.69 3.20 27.62
CA LEU A 382 -28.63 2.08 27.56
C LEU A 382 -29.45 2.11 26.27
N LYS A 383 -30.03 3.28 25.92
CA LYS A 383 -30.77 3.46 24.67
C LYS A 383 -29.88 3.27 23.44
N THR A 384 -28.66 3.81 23.46
CA THR A 384 -27.71 3.64 22.35
C THR A 384 -27.32 2.18 22.14
N ALA A 385 -27.01 1.45 23.21
CA ALA A 385 -26.65 0.04 23.15
C ALA A 385 -27.82 -0.83 22.67
N ARG A 386 -29.03 -0.61 23.19
CA ARG A 386 -30.24 -1.29 22.72
C ARG A 386 -30.50 -1.04 21.24
N ASN A 387 -30.39 0.20 20.78
CA ASN A 387 -30.63 0.54 19.36
C ASN A 387 -29.53 0.01 18.42
N LYS A 388 -28.30 -0.18 18.93
CA LYS A 388 -27.24 -0.86 18.19
C LYS A 388 -27.58 -2.34 18.03
N CYS A 389 -27.82 -3.05 19.14
CA CYS A 389 -28.20 -4.47 19.11
C CYS A 389 -29.50 -4.73 18.34
N ALA A 390 -30.48 -3.82 18.44
CA ALA A 390 -31.73 -3.92 17.70
C ALA A 390 -31.53 -3.81 16.18
N ARG A 391 -30.61 -2.97 15.71
CA ARG A 391 -30.29 -2.90 14.26
C ARG A 391 -29.64 -4.18 13.76
N ASP A 392 -28.74 -4.74 14.56
CA ASP A 392 -27.97 -5.93 14.20
C ASP A 392 -28.82 -7.22 14.26
N HIS A 393 -29.92 -7.21 15.02
CA HIS A 393 -30.78 -8.38 15.25
C HIS A 393 -32.27 -8.15 14.93
N HIS A 394 -32.62 -7.10 14.19
CA HIS A 394 -34.03 -6.82 13.86
C HIS A 394 -34.61 -7.91 12.94
N PRO A 395 -35.83 -8.43 13.20
CA PRO A 395 -36.47 -9.41 12.33
C PRO A 395 -36.61 -8.94 10.88
N ASP A 396 -36.98 -7.67 10.68
CA ASP A 396 -37.13 -7.07 9.34
C ASP A 396 -35.79 -6.94 8.58
N MET A 397 -34.65 -7.11 9.27
CA MET A 397 -33.30 -7.11 8.68
C MET A 397 -32.71 -8.54 8.62
N GLY A 398 -33.54 -9.58 8.80
CA GLY A 398 -33.14 -10.99 8.80
C GLY A 398 -32.65 -11.53 10.14
N GLY A 399 -32.89 -10.81 11.25
CA GLY A 399 -32.52 -11.20 12.62
C GLY A 399 -33.54 -12.11 13.34
N ASP A 400 -33.16 -12.61 14.51
CA ASP A 400 -33.96 -13.53 15.32
C ASP A 400 -34.98 -12.79 16.22
N VAL A 401 -36.28 -13.10 16.03
CA VAL A 401 -37.41 -12.58 16.81
C VAL A 401 -37.26 -12.84 18.31
N ASN A 402 -36.75 -14.01 18.71
CA ASN A 402 -36.56 -14.35 20.12
C ASN A 402 -35.40 -13.57 20.73
N MET A 403 -34.32 -13.35 19.98
CA MET A 403 -33.22 -12.50 20.40
C MET A 403 -33.67 -11.04 20.57
N MET A 404 -34.52 -10.53 19.68
CA MET A 404 -35.06 -9.18 19.80
C MET A 404 -35.96 -9.01 21.04
N LYS A 405 -36.75 -10.04 21.40
CA LYS A 405 -37.52 -10.04 22.66
C LYS A 405 -36.60 -9.98 23.87
N ARG A 406 -35.51 -10.76 23.89
CA ARG A 406 -34.51 -10.75 24.98
C ARG A 406 -33.76 -9.42 25.09
N ILE A 407 -33.47 -8.77 23.97
CA ILE A 407 -32.88 -7.41 23.92
C ILE A 407 -33.81 -6.38 24.56
N ASN A 408 -35.12 -6.47 24.28
CA ASN A 408 -36.12 -5.58 24.89
C ASN A 408 -36.31 -5.89 26.38
N GLU A 409 -36.34 -7.16 26.77
CA GLU A 409 -36.41 -7.57 28.19
C GLU A 409 -35.20 -7.07 28.98
N ALA A 410 -33.98 -7.20 28.44
CA ALA A 410 -32.77 -6.66 29.04
C ALA A 410 -32.81 -5.13 29.17
N TYR A 411 -33.38 -4.44 28.18
CA TYR A 411 -33.55 -2.99 28.23
C TYR A 411 -34.49 -2.57 29.37
N GLU A 412 -35.64 -3.21 29.54
CA GLU A 412 -36.58 -2.88 30.62
C GLU A 412 -35.98 -3.17 32.00
N ILE A 413 -35.29 -4.30 32.18
CA ILE A 413 -34.61 -4.63 33.44
C ILE A 413 -33.56 -3.57 33.81
N LEU A 414 -32.74 -3.14 32.84
CA LEU A 414 -31.69 -2.15 33.08
C LEU A 414 -32.23 -0.73 33.22
N LYS A 415 -33.36 -0.44 32.59
CA LYS A 415 -34.08 0.82 32.73
C LYS A 415 -34.67 0.93 34.14
N ASP A 416 -35.35 -0.11 34.61
CA ASP A 416 -35.88 -0.18 35.98
C ASP A 416 -34.76 -0.10 37.02
N TYR A 417 -33.63 -0.79 36.80
CA TYR A 417 -32.43 -0.66 37.63
C TYR A 417 -31.89 0.78 37.70
N LEU A 418 -31.92 1.54 36.60
CA LEU A 418 -31.47 2.94 36.56
C LEU A 418 -32.47 3.89 37.25
N GLU A 419 -33.77 3.67 37.06
CA GLU A 419 -34.83 4.50 37.63
C GLU A 419 -34.93 4.32 39.15
N ASN A 420 -34.69 3.11 39.65
CA ASN A 420 -34.68 2.79 41.09
C ASN A 420 -33.32 2.99 41.78
N ARG A 421 -32.30 3.52 41.08
CA ARG A 421 -30.96 3.79 41.64
C ARG A 421 -30.88 5.06 42.51
N HIS A 422 -31.95 5.85 42.56
CA HIS A 422 -32.00 7.16 43.23
C HIS A 422 -33.03 7.27 44.36
N THR A 423 -33.63 6.16 44.79
CA THR A 423 -34.35 6.00 46.06
C THR A 423 -33.54 5.12 46.98
#